data_AF-A0A941A341-F1
#
_entry.id   AF-A0A941A341-F1
#
_cell.length_a   1.000
_cell.length_b   1.000
_cell.length_c   1.000
_cell.angle_alpha   90.00
_cell.angle_beta   90.00
_cell.angle_gamma   90.00
#
_symmetry.space_group_name_H-M   'P 1'
#
loop_
_entity.id
_entity.type
_entity.pdbx_description
1 polymer ?
#
loop_
_entity_poly.entity_id
_entity_poly.type
_entity_poly.pdbx_seq_one_letter_code
_entity_poly.pdbx_strand_id
1 'polypeptide(L)'
;MKKILVIACLVFLTYPALTFASDWRFTGQSKSGNEYYIDVDAMSYDHSDGNQKNRVIVHERTILTGQQIQHYQDFARKRGTYYSAWDNLTYIITHYMFDLSNKTYAMTYLVFLDSNNNTIAEFKQNNFIFRPVPPDSFDEKTFNLITQNINKVKD
;
A
#
# COMPACT_ATOMS: atom_id res chain seq x y z
N MET A 1 5.52 37.61 -32.11
CA MET A 1 6.15 36.50 -31.35
C MET A 1 5.58 36.41 -29.92
N LYS A 2 4.26 36.27 -29.74
CA LYS A 2 3.60 36.17 -28.42
C LYS A 2 2.77 34.88 -28.22
N LYS A 3 2.72 34.01 -29.24
CA LYS A 3 1.88 32.79 -29.23
C LYS A 3 2.62 31.53 -28.77
N ILE A 4 3.95 31.56 -28.69
CA ILE A 4 4.77 30.39 -28.28
C ILE A 4 4.76 30.22 -26.75
N LEU A 5 4.60 31.31 -25.98
CA LEU A 5 4.61 31.25 -24.51
C LEU A 5 3.38 30.53 -23.93
N VAL A 6 2.22 30.61 -24.59
CA VAL A 6 0.97 30.00 -24.11
C VAL A 6 0.99 28.48 -24.24
N ILE A 7 1.70 27.95 -25.24
CA ILE A 7 1.85 26.50 -25.44
C ILE A 7 2.80 25.92 -24.38
N ALA A 8 3.84 26.64 -23.95
CA ALA A 8 4.74 26.19 -22.89
C ALA A 8 4.05 26.13 -21.51
N CYS A 9 3.10 27.02 -21.21
CA CYS A 9 2.35 26.95 -19.95
C CYS A 9 1.30 25.81 -19.91
N LEU A 10 0.77 25.38 -21.06
CA LEU A 10 -0.22 24.29 -21.10
C LEU A 10 0.40 22.90 -20.93
N VAL A 11 1.67 22.71 -21.28
CA VAL A 11 2.37 21.42 -21.13
C VAL A 11 2.67 21.07 -19.66
N PHE A 12 2.65 22.06 -18.75
CA PHE A 12 2.85 21.84 -17.32
C PHE A 12 1.57 21.48 -16.54
N LEU A 13 0.39 21.52 -17.17
CA LEU A 13 -0.89 21.26 -16.49
C LEU A 13 -1.44 19.83 -16.71
N THR A 14 -0.75 18.98 -17.49
CA THR A 14 -1.28 17.66 -17.89
C THR A 14 -0.58 16.46 -17.25
N TYR A 15 0.24 16.66 -16.22
CA TYR A 15 0.72 15.55 -15.40
C TYR A 15 0.05 15.60 -14.03
N PRO A 16 -1.06 14.89 -13.80
CA PRO A 16 -1.34 14.42 -12.46
C PRO A 16 -0.22 13.42 -12.13
N ALA A 17 0.93 13.92 -11.68
CA ALA A 17 1.85 13.09 -10.94
C ALA A 17 1.05 12.61 -9.73
N LEU A 18 0.64 11.35 -9.76
CA LEU A 18 0.28 10.63 -8.55
C LEU A 18 1.52 10.71 -7.68
N THR A 19 1.57 11.72 -6.81
CA THR A 19 2.63 11.87 -5.82
C THR A 19 2.40 10.75 -4.81
N PHE A 20 2.91 9.57 -5.13
CA PHE A 20 3.16 8.54 -4.15
C PHE A 20 4.06 9.13 -3.05
N ALA A 21 3.91 8.62 -1.83
CA ALA A 21 4.65 9.02 -0.63
C ALA A 21 6.05 9.56 -0.93
N SER A 22 6.40 10.70 -0.34
CA SER A 22 7.78 11.22 -0.39
C SER A 22 8.78 10.27 0.28
N ASP A 23 8.36 9.55 1.34
CA ASP A 23 9.24 8.67 2.11
C ASP A 23 8.60 7.32 2.46
N TRP A 24 8.97 6.28 1.72
CA TRP A 24 8.69 4.88 2.07
C TRP A 24 9.72 4.39 3.09
N ARG A 25 9.27 3.99 4.29
CA ARG A 25 10.15 3.45 5.33
C ARG A 25 10.26 1.94 5.26
N PHE A 26 11.46 1.42 5.10
CA PHE A 26 11.74 -0.02 5.12
C PHE A 26 11.38 -0.63 6.49
N THR A 27 10.56 -1.69 6.49
CA THR A 27 10.13 -2.40 7.70
C THR A 27 10.73 -3.80 7.81
N GLY A 28 11.24 -4.35 6.71
CA GLY A 28 12.07 -5.55 6.71
C GLY A 28 12.00 -6.33 5.40
N GLN A 29 12.57 -7.54 5.44
CA GLN A 29 12.65 -8.45 4.29
C GLN A 29 12.23 -9.86 4.71
N SER A 30 11.41 -10.54 3.90
CA SER A 30 11.04 -11.94 4.14
C SER A 30 12.21 -12.88 3.85
N LYS A 31 12.09 -14.14 4.30
CA LYS A 31 13.05 -15.19 3.93
C LYS A 31 13.13 -15.44 2.41
N SER A 32 12.07 -15.13 1.67
CA SER A 32 12.02 -15.24 0.20
C SER A 32 12.57 -13.99 -0.51
N GLY A 33 13.08 -13.02 0.25
CA GLY A 33 13.67 -11.78 -0.26
C GLY A 33 12.69 -10.67 -0.60
N ASN A 34 11.39 -10.82 -0.30
CA ASN A 34 10.43 -9.73 -0.52
C ASN A 34 10.73 -8.60 0.46
N GLU A 35 10.73 -7.36 0.00
CA GLU A 35 11.01 -6.20 0.82
C GLU A 35 9.73 -5.45 1.15
N TYR A 36 9.59 -5.05 2.40
CA TYR A 36 8.38 -4.41 2.93
C TYR A 36 8.70 -2.97 3.30
N TYR A 37 7.81 -2.07 2.90
CA TYR A 37 7.92 -0.64 3.16
C TYR A 37 6.56 -0.11 3.60
N ILE A 38 6.58 0.92 4.44
CA ILE A 38 5.37 1.62 4.87
C ILE A 38 5.46 3.09 4.52
N ASP A 39 4.35 3.57 3.98
CA ASP A 39 4.07 4.98 3.81
C ASP A 39 3.60 5.55 5.16
N VAL A 40 4.54 6.15 5.89
CA VAL A 40 4.25 6.74 7.20
C VAL A 40 3.53 8.10 7.07
N ASP A 41 3.69 8.76 5.93
CA ASP A 41 3.15 10.10 5.68
C ASP A 41 1.68 10.03 5.28
N ALA A 42 1.26 8.94 4.63
CA ALA A 42 -0.15 8.68 4.29
C ALA A 42 -0.94 7.99 5.42
N MET A 43 -0.35 7.79 6.61
CA MET A 43 -1.11 7.26 7.74
C MET A 43 -2.26 8.19 8.09
N SER A 44 -3.46 7.64 8.26
CA SER A 44 -4.64 8.42 8.58
C SER A 44 -5.57 7.67 9.53
N TYR A 45 -6.35 8.42 10.30
CA TYR A 45 -7.41 7.80 11.11
C TYR A 45 -8.59 7.41 10.22
N ASP A 46 -9.22 6.28 10.54
CA ASP A 46 -10.50 5.95 9.92
C ASP A 46 -11.62 6.83 10.49
N HIS A 47 -12.34 7.51 9.60
CA HIS A 47 -13.43 8.42 9.95
C HIS A 47 -14.83 7.83 9.70
N SER A 48 -14.94 6.55 9.34
CA SER A 48 -16.18 5.97 8.83
C SER A 48 -17.35 5.82 9.83
N ASP A 49 -17.10 5.61 11.14
CA ASP A 49 -18.15 5.13 12.07
C ASP A 49 -18.21 5.78 13.47
N GLY A 50 -17.57 6.93 13.70
CA GLY A 50 -17.65 7.66 14.98
C GLY A 50 -16.80 7.07 16.13
N ASN A 51 -16.31 5.83 16.02
CA ASN A 51 -15.33 5.21 16.95
C ASN A 51 -13.87 5.52 16.58
N GLN A 52 -13.65 6.72 16.04
CA GLN A 52 -12.55 7.12 15.14
C GLN A 52 -11.16 7.23 15.78
N LYS A 53 -11.01 7.14 17.10
CA LYS A 53 -9.74 7.52 17.75
C LYS A 53 -8.66 6.44 17.72
N ASN A 54 -9.03 5.20 17.40
CA ASN A 54 -8.15 4.05 17.58
C ASN A 54 -7.95 3.21 16.31
N ARG A 55 -8.53 3.61 15.18
CA ARG A 55 -8.32 2.91 13.90
C ARG A 55 -7.44 3.73 12.97
N VAL A 56 -6.40 3.11 12.45
CA VAL A 56 -5.40 3.76 11.60
C VAL A 56 -5.28 2.99 10.30
N ILE A 57 -5.40 3.70 9.19
CA ILE A 57 -5.16 3.20 7.85
C ILE A 57 -3.70 3.45 7.50
N VAL A 58 -3.03 2.41 7.00
CA VAL A 58 -1.65 2.49 6.49
C VAL A 58 -1.53 1.82 5.14
N HIS A 59 -0.57 2.29 4.34
CA HIS A 59 -0.22 1.67 3.08
C HIS A 59 1.13 0.95 3.22
N GLU A 60 1.13 -0.33 2.91
CA GLU A 60 2.32 -1.15 2.81
C GLU A 60 2.65 -1.39 1.34
N ARG A 61 3.90 -1.17 0.94
CA ARG A 61 4.42 -1.61 -0.35
C ARG A 61 5.29 -2.84 -0.13
N THR A 62 5.01 -3.90 -0.88
CA THR A 62 5.88 -5.09 -0.92
C THR A 62 6.52 -5.21 -2.29
N ILE A 63 7.84 -5.10 -2.36
CA ILE A 63 8.63 -5.42 -3.55
C ILE A 63 8.77 -6.95 -3.63
N LEU A 64 8.33 -7.52 -4.75
CA LEU A 64 8.23 -8.97 -4.90
C LEU A 64 9.50 -9.56 -5.53
N THR A 65 9.86 -10.76 -5.09
CA THR A 65 10.87 -11.58 -5.76
C THR A 65 10.25 -12.50 -6.81
N GLY A 66 11.09 -13.09 -7.68
CA GLY A 66 10.64 -13.96 -8.77
C GLY A 66 9.74 -15.12 -8.33
N GLN A 67 10.01 -15.73 -7.16
CA GLN A 67 9.17 -16.79 -6.63
C GLN A 67 7.76 -16.28 -6.27
N GLN A 68 7.67 -15.11 -5.65
CA GLN A 68 6.40 -14.53 -5.24
C GLN A 68 5.63 -13.98 -6.45
N ILE A 69 6.32 -13.41 -7.43
CA ILE A 69 5.75 -13.02 -8.73
C ILE A 69 5.11 -14.24 -9.40
N GLN A 70 5.86 -15.34 -9.52
CA GLN A 70 5.35 -16.58 -10.11
C GLN A 70 4.12 -17.11 -9.36
N HIS A 71 4.13 -17.08 -8.03
CA HIS A 71 2.99 -17.47 -7.22
C HIS A 71 1.72 -16.70 -7.58
N TYR A 72 1.81 -15.37 -7.71
CA TYR A 72 0.66 -14.54 -8.06
C TYR A 72 0.23 -14.70 -9.52
N GLN A 73 1.16 -14.86 -10.45
CA GLN A 73 0.85 -15.18 -11.84
C GLN A 73 0.11 -16.52 -11.95
N ASP A 74 0.55 -17.56 -11.23
CA ASP A 74 -0.12 -18.86 -11.20
C ASP A 74 -1.50 -18.78 -10.54
N PHE A 75 -1.64 -17.96 -9.49
CA PHE A 75 -2.94 -17.67 -8.90
C PHE A 75 -3.89 -17.02 -9.92
N ALA A 76 -3.42 -16.01 -10.66
CA ALA A 76 -4.20 -15.36 -11.72
C ALA A 76 -4.57 -16.34 -12.84
N ARG A 77 -3.65 -17.22 -13.26
CA ARG A 77 -3.92 -18.27 -14.27
C ARG A 77 -5.01 -19.23 -13.80
N LYS A 78 -4.91 -19.73 -12.56
CA LYS A 78 -5.91 -20.62 -11.94
C LYS A 78 -7.29 -19.98 -11.81
N ARG A 79 -7.36 -18.66 -11.64
CA ARG A 79 -8.60 -17.88 -11.57
C ARG A 79 -9.16 -17.50 -12.94
N GLY A 80 -8.43 -17.73 -14.03
CA GLY A 80 -8.82 -17.28 -15.37
C GLY A 80 -8.73 -15.76 -15.57
N THR A 81 -7.98 -15.06 -14.71
CA THR A 81 -7.82 -13.59 -14.74
C THR A 81 -6.44 -13.15 -15.21
N TYR A 82 -5.62 -14.09 -15.69
CA TYR A 82 -4.29 -13.80 -16.19
C TYR A 82 -4.34 -13.22 -17.61
N TYR A 83 -3.51 -12.21 -17.85
CA TYR A 83 -3.26 -11.57 -19.14
C TYR A 83 -1.86 -10.94 -19.11
N SER A 84 -1.37 -10.42 -20.24
CA SER A 84 0.04 -10.03 -20.41
C SER A 84 0.58 -9.00 -19.42
N ALA A 85 -0.27 -8.16 -18.79
CA ALA A 85 0.23 -7.22 -17.79
C ALA A 85 0.80 -7.91 -16.53
N TRP A 86 0.33 -9.13 -16.21
CA TRP A 86 0.86 -9.92 -15.09
C TRP A 86 2.32 -10.32 -15.26
N ASP A 87 2.84 -10.32 -16.48
CA ASP A 87 4.26 -10.59 -16.77
C ASP A 87 5.17 -9.48 -16.26
N ASN A 88 4.63 -8.28 -16.04
CA ASN A 88 5.36 -7.10 -15.57
C ASN A 88 5.16 -6.84 -14.07
N LEU A 89 4.49 -7.74 -13.33
CA LEU A 89 4.25 -7.59 -11.90
C LEU A 89 5.56 -7.38 -11.14
N THR A 90 5.64 -6.28 -10.38
CA THR A 90 6.86 -5.89 -9.66
C THR A 90 6.61 -5.73 -8.15
N TYR A 91 5.55 -5.05 -7.75
CA TYR A 91 5.20 -4.86 -6.34
C TYR A 91 3.69 -4.86 -6.13
N ILE A 92 3.32 -5.02 -4.86
CA ILE A 92 1.94 -4.85 -4.40
C ILE A 92 1.88 -3.65 -3.44
N ILE A 93 0.74 -2.97 -3.43
CA ILE A 93 0.38 -2.05 -2.35
C ILE A 93 -0.83 -2.64 -1.63
N THR A 94 -0.69 -2.80 -0.32
CA THR A 94 -1.74 -3.30 0.57
C THR A 94 -2.16 -2.20 1.51
N HIS A 95 -3.46 -1.95 1.64
CA HIS A 95 -4.00 -1.07 2.65
C HIS A 95 -4.46 -1.91 3.83
N TYR A 96 -3.93 -1.59 5.00
CA TYR A 96 -4.35 -2.19 6.25
C TYR A 96 -5.05 -1.14 7.11
N MET A 97 -6.08 -1.58 7.82
CA MET A 97 -6.70 -0.84 8.90
C MET A 97 -6.34 -1.55 10.21
N PHE A 98 -5.59 -0.89 11.07
CA PHE A 98 -5.21 -1.37 12.39
C PHE A 98 -6.13 -0.78 13.45
N ASP A 99 -6.65 -1.61 14.35
CA ASP A 99 -7.32 -1.19 15.58
C ASP A 99 -6.32 -1.26 16.74
N LEU A 100 -5.90 -0.09 17.21
CA LEU A 100 -4.90 0.09 18.26
C LEU A 100 -5.40 -0.33 19.64
N SER A 101 -6.72 -0.34 19.87
CA SER A 101 -7.27 -0.75 21.17
C SER A 101 -7.20 -2.26 21.35
N ASN A 102 -7.49 -2.99 20.28
CA ASN A 102 -7.60 -4.46 20.33
C ASN A 102 -6.36 -5.17 19.80
N LYS A 103 -5.36 -4.43 19.28
CA LYS A 103 -4.19 -4.98 18.58
C LYS A 103 -4.62 -5.95 17.48
N THR A 104 -5.58 -5.51 16.66
CA THR A 104 -6.09 -6.25 15.50
C THR A 104 -5.89 -5.46 14.22
N TYR A 105 -5.98 -6.12 13.07
CA TYR A 105 -5.86 -5.50 11.77
C TYR A 105 -6.75 -6.20 10.73
N ALA A 106 -7.10 -5.46 9.68
CA ALA A 106 -7.80 -5.98 8.52
C ALA A 106 -7.19 -5.41 7.24
N MET A 107 -7.07 -6.24 6.19
CA MET A 107 -6.76 -5.75 4.84
C MET A 107 -8.02 -5.16 4.22
N THR A 108 -7.95 -3.91 3.76
CA THR A 108 -9.09 -3.20 3.18
C THR A 108 -8.99 -3.10 1.66
N TYR A 109 -7.77 -3.03 1.14
CA TYR A 109 -7.48 -2.90 -0.29
C TYR A 109 -6.14 -3.54 -0.65
N LEU A 110 -6.04 -4.06 -1.86
CA LEU A 110 -4.82 -4.64 -2.42
C LEU A 110 -4.75 -4.28 -3.90
N VAL A 111 -3.61 -3.77 -4.35
CA VAL A 111 -3.35 -3.48 -5.76
C VAL A 111 -2.02 -4.08 -6.21
N PHE A 112 -2.03 -4.68 -7.39
CA PHE A 112 -0.89 -5.26 -8.07
C PHE A 112 -0.39 -4.27 -9.12
N LEU A 113 0.91 -3.99 -9.12
CA LEU A 113 1.51 -2.91 -9.92
C LEU A 113 2.75 -3.41 -10.68
N ASP A 114 2.96 -2.84 -11.86
CA ASP A 114 4.21 -2.98 -12.59
C ASP A 114 5.29 -1.98 -12.12
N SER A 115 6.48 -2.05 -12.71
CA SER A 115 7.61 -1.16 -12.39
C SER A 115 7.35 0.32 -12.71
N ASN A 116 6.34 0.63 -13.53
CA ASN A 116 5.94 1.98 -13.90
C ASN A 116 4.75 2.49 -13.07
N ASN A 117 4.29 1.74 -12.06
CA ASN A 117 3.09 2.01 -11.27
C ASN A 117 1.77 1.88 -12.05
N ASN A 118 1.75 1.14 -13.17
CA ASN A 118 0.49 0.82 -13.83
C ASN A 118 -0.22 -0.30 -13.05
N THR A 119 -1.52 -0.13 -12.82
CA THR A 119 -2.37 -1.14 -12.18
C THR A 119 -2.56 -2.37 -13.06
N ILE A 120 -2.21 -3.53 -12.52
CA ILE A 120 -2.45 -4.85 -13.10
C ILE A 120 -3.78 -5.41 -12.57
N ALA A 121 -4.01 -5.32 -11.27
CA ALA A 121 -5.26 -5.80 -10.68
C ALA A 121 -5.50 -5.11 -9.33
N GLU A 122 -6.75 -5.01 -8.93
CA GLU A 122 -7.12 -4.46 -7.64
C GLU A 122 -8.22 -5.28 -6.96
N PHE A 123 -8.18 -5.32 -5.64
CA PHE A 123 -9.13 -6.04 -4.80
C PHE A 123 -9.51 -5.14 -3.63
N LYS A 124 -10.78 -4.78 -3.57
CA LYS A 124 -11.35 -4.03 -2.44
C LYS A 124 -12.17 -4.98 -1.57
N GLN A 125 -11.92 -4.98 -0.26
CA GLN A 125 -12.77 -5.69 0.67
C GLN A 125 -13.95 -4.80 1.08
N ASN A 126 -15.16 -5.35 0.98
CA ASN A 126 -16.37 -4.68 1.47
C ASN A 126 -16.70 -5.05 2.92
N ASN A 127 -16.16 -6.16 3.42
CA ASN A 127 -16.35 -6.65 4.77
C ASN A 127 -14.99 -6.88 5.43
N PHE A 128 -14.62 -6.03 6.39
CA PHE A 128 -13.34 -6.12 7.07
C PHE A 128 -13.35 -7.21 8.13
N ILE A 129 -12.52 -8.24 7.94
CA ILE A 129 -12.33 -9.29 8.93
C ILE A 129 -11.10 -8.94 9.75
N PHE A 130 -11.31 -8.33 10.91
CA PHE A 130 -10.25 -8.03 11.85
C PHE A 130 -9.67 -9.31 12.45
N ARG A 131 -8.35 -9.40 12.47
CA ARG A 131 -7.60 -10.52 13.03
C ARG A 131 -6.55 -10.01 14.01
N PRO A 132 -6.17 -10.79 15.04
CA PRO A 132 -5.08 -10.42 15.92
C PRO A 132 -3.79 -10.17 15.14
N VAL A 133 -3.03 -9.13 15.52
CA VAL A 133 -1.68 -8.91 15.00
C VAL A 133 -0.75 -10.00 15.56
N PRO A 134 -0.15 -10.86 14.72
CA PRO A 134 0.67 -11.95 15.21
C PRO A 134 1.96 -11.43 15.87
N PRO A 135 2.44 -12.02 16.97
CA PRO A 135 3.74 -11.66 17.55
C PRO A 135 4.89 -12.01 16.59
N ASP A 136 5.99 -11.26 16.68
CA ASP A 136 7.21 -11.42 15.90
C ASP A 136 6.99 -11.37 14.37
N SER A 137 5.93 -10.68 13.93
CA SER A 137 5.54 -10.54 12.53
C SER A 137 5.87 -9.16 11.96
N PHE A 138 5.79 -9.02 10.63
CA PHE A 138 5.83 -7.71 9.98
C PHE A 138 4.67 -6.83 10.44
N ASP A 139 3.47 -7.40 10.57
CA ASP A 139 2.28 -6.70 11.05
C ASP A 139 2.49 -6.11 12.47
N GLU A 140 3.23 -6.80 13.35
CA GLU A 140 3.57 -6.27 14.67
C GLU A 140 4.59 -5.13 14.60
N LYS A 141 5.60 -5.24 13.75
CA LYS A 141 6.56 -4.14 13.53
C LYS A 141 5.84 -2.90 13.01
N THR A 142 4.93 -3.09 12.05
CA THR A 142 4.04 -2.05 11.52
C THR A 142 3.18 -1.43 12.61
N PHE A 143 2.49 -2.25 13.42
CA PHE A 143 1.67 -1.80 14.53
C PHE A 143 2.47 -0.94 15.54
N ASN A 144 3.67 -1.38 15.90
CA ASN A 144 4.55 -0.66 16.80
C ASN A 144 5.01 0.67 16.19
N LEU A 145 5.35 0.69 14.90
CA LEU A 145 5.70 1.91 14.17
C LEU A 145 4.54 2.92 14.17
N ILE A 146 3.32 2.47 13.89
CA ILE A 146 2.11 3.31 13.94
C ILE A 146 1.95 3.93 15.33
N THR A 147 2.01 3.09 16.37
CA THR A 147 1.84 3.50 17.77
C THR A 147 2.88 4.54 18.19
N GLN A 148 4.14 4.38 17.75
CA GLN A 148 5.21 5.34 18.03
C GLN A 148 5.02 6.69 17.31
N ASN A 149 4.52 6.71 16.07
CA ASN A 149 4.35 7.96 15.33
C ASN A 149 3.11 8.75 15.78
N ILE A 150 2.04 8.07 16.19
CA ILE A 150 0.83 8.75 16.69
C ILE A 150 1.06 9.49 17.99
N ASN A 151 1.90 8.95 18.88
CA ASN A 151 2.22 9.62 20.14
C ASN A 151 3.02 10.90 19.93
N LYS A 152 3.83 10.99 18.86
CA LYS A 152 4.63 12.19 18.54
C LYS A 152 3.80 13.39 18.05
N VAL A 153 2.55 13.18 17.66
CA VAL A 153 1.66 14.26 17.17
C VAL A 153 0.86 14.89 18.32
N LYS A 154 0.88 14.28 19.53
CA LYS A 154 0.14 14.77 20.69
C LYS A 154 0.99 15.60 21.66
N ASP A 155 2.30 15.63 21.49
CA ASP A 155 3.27 16.44 22.25
C ASP A 155 3.70 17.67 21.44
#